data_AF-A0A1I6JWE8-F1
#
_entry.id   AF-A0A1I6JWE8-F1
#
_cell.length_a   1.000
_cell.length_b   1.000
_cell.length_c   1.000
_cell.angle_alpha   90.00
_cell.angle_beta   90.00
_cell.angle_gamma   90.00
#
_symmetry.space_group_name_H-M   'P 1'
#
loop_
_entity.id
_entity.type
_entity.pdbx_description
1 polymer ?
#
loop_
_entity_poly.entity_id
_entity_poly.type
_entity_poly.pdbx_seq_one_letter_code
_entity_poly.pdbx_strand_id
1 'polypeptide(L)'
;MIRFFLCSAIFFVGLSNVQAQKKSELIEQNQDLKYKLDSISRMVSTSQRNEKLANQRSDEYQSQVTELQDANATLMKNLNSFAALSSQNSENINKTMDALERKEKQLKGVTDAVASNDSTAVVILTNAKQVLGENAKVGVSDGSVVISEKLDYFFTDGVGVNPSSESKGWIENVAKVANANPKSVITIASLNITGEMNIALQQATAIASILIKDFGVNGERIVAVAQDGGLRESLQIKFQPDYKAFYDMAKGDVKN
;
A
#
# COMPACT_ATOMS: atom_id res chain seq x y z
N MET A 1 -90.76 103.25 -49.63
CA MET A 1 -90.57 101.79 -49.79
C MET A 1 -89.42 101.25 -48.93
N ILE A 2 -89.32 101.69 -47.66
CA ILE A 2 -88.26 101.27 -46.72
C ILE A 2 -88.52 99.87 -46.13
N ARG A 3 -89.75 99.36 -46.22
CA ARG A 3 -90.16 98.04 -45.70
C ARG A 3 -89.70 96.84 -46.55
N PHE A 4 -89.43 97.03 -47.86
CA PHE A 4 -88.93 95.96 -48.73
C PHE A 4 -87.42 95.74 -48.58
N PHE A 5 -86.66 96.81 -48.35
CA PHE A 5 -85.20 96.72 -48.09
C PHE A 5 -84.90 96.04 -46.75
N LEU A 6 -85.76 96.23 -45.74
CA LEU A 6 -85.61 95.57 -44.44
C LEU A 6 -85.81 94.05 -44.54
N CYS A 7 -86.75 93.57 -45.36
CA CYS A 7 -86.97 92.14 -45.57
C CYS A 7 -85.84 91.48 -46.37
N SER A 8 -85.26 92.18 -47.36
CA SER A 8 -84.10 91.68 -48.11
C SER A 8 -82.84 91.59 -47.26
N ALA A 9 -82.64 92.52 -46.31
CA ALA A 9 -81.51 92.49 -45.38
C ALA A 9 -81.63 91.34 -44.36
N ILE A 10 -82.85 91.06 -43.88
CA ILE A 10 -83.11 89.94 -42.94
C ILE A 10 -82.91 88.59 -43.63
N PHE A 11 -83.25 88.46 -44.92
CA PHE A 11 -83.06 87.21 -45.67
C PHE A 11 -81.58 86.93 -45.96
N PHE A 12 -80.75 87.97 -46.17
CA PHE A 12 -79.31 87.80 -46.41
C PHE A 12 -78.53 87.41 -45.15
N VAL A 13 -78.98 87.83 -43.96
CA VAL A 13 -78.40 87.43 -42.65
C VAL A 13 -78.83 86.01 -42.26
N GLY A 14 -79.98 85.53 -42.74
CA GLY A 14 -80.46 84.16 -42.50
C GLY A 14 -79.65 83.07 -43.21
N LEU A 15 -79.06 83.37 -44.38
CA LEU A 15 -78.36 82.38 -45.21
C LEU A 15 -76.90 82.11 -44.80
N SER A 16 -76.24 83.00 -44.05
CA SER A 16 -74.87 82.81 -43.58
C SER A 16 -74.74 81.86 -42.37
N ASN A 17 -75.84 81.50 -41.73
CA ASN A 17 -75.84 80.65 -40.53
C ASN A 17 -75.91 79.14 -40.85
N VAL A 18 -76.24 78.75 -42.08
CA VAL A 18 -76.41 77.33 -42.47
C VAL A 18 -75.06 76.65 -42.80
N GLN A 19 -74.01 77.42 -43.11
CA GLN A 19 -72.66 76.88 -43.33
C GLN A 19 -71.81 76.77 -42.05
N ALA A 20 -72.26 77.37 -40.94
CA ALA A 20 -71.53 77.35 -39.66
C ALA A 20 -71.62 76.00 -38.95
N GLN A 21 -72.74 75.27 -39.10
CA GLN A 21 -72.94 73.95 -38.47
C GLN A 21 -71.92 72.90 -38.96
N LYS A 22 -71.51 72.94 -40.23
CA LYS A 22 -70.49 72.00 -40.76
C LYS A 22 -69.06 72.32 -40.34
N LYS A 23 -68.73 73.60 -40.09
CA LYS A 23 -67.38 74.01 -39.65
C LYS A 23 -67.12 73.64 -38.18
N SER A 24 -68.12 73.81 -37.31
CA SER A 24 -67.99 73.45 -35.89
C SER A 24 -67.78 71.94 -35.72
N GLU A 25 -68.57 71.13 -36.43
CA GLU A 25 -68.47 69.66 -36.41
C GLU A 25 -67.14 69.15 -36.98
N LEU A 26 -66.61 69.78 -38.04
CA LEU A 26 -65.27 69.50 -38.58
C LEU A 26 -64.13 69.87 -37.62
N ILE A 27 -64.30 70.92 -36.80
CA ILE A 27 -63.33 71.32 -35.77
C ILE A 27 -63.35 70.31 -34.63
N GLU A 28 -64.53 69.87 -34.19
CA GLU A 28 -64.72 68.86 -33.15
C GLU A 28 -64.13 67.50 -33.58
N GLN A 29 -64.39 67.06 -34.82
CA GLN A 29 -63.78 65.85 -35.38
C GLN A 29 -62.25 65.96 -35.48
N ASN A 30 -61.71 67.14 -35.84
CA ASN A 30 -60.26 67.36 -35.85
C ASN A 30 -59.64 67.28 -34.44
N GLN A 31 -60.34 67.82 -33.43
CA GLN A 31 -59.91 67.70 -32.04
C GLN A 31 -59.94 66.23 -31.58
N ASP A 32 -61.02 65.50 -31.85
CA ASP A 32 -61.13 64.07 -31.53
C ASP A 32 -60.06 63.23 -32.23
N LEU A 33 -59.81 63.46 -33.52
CA LEU A 33 -58.73 62.81 -34.27
C LEU A 33 -57.36 63.13 -33.68
N LYS A 34 -57.11 64.38 -33.26
CA LYS A 34 -55.89 64.75 -32.54
C LYS A 34 -55.76 64.00 -31.22
N TYR A 35 -56.81 63.94 -30.42
CA TYR A 35 -56.81 63.20 -29.15
C TYR A 35 -56.53 61.70 -29.37
N LYS A 36 -57.15 61.09 -30.39
CA LYS A 36 -56.88 59.70 -30.77
C LYS A 36 -55.45 59.49 -31.26
N LEU A 37 -54.92 60.40 -32.07
CA LEU A 37 -53.54 60.34 -32.57
C LEU A 37 -52.53 60.49 -31.43
N ASP A 38 -52.73 61.42 -30.50
CA ASP A 38 -51.89 61.58 -29.32
C ASP A 38 -51.96 60.35 -28.40
N SER A 39 -53.16 59.78 -28.22
CA SER A 39 -53.35 58.54 -27.46
C SER A 39 -52.63 57.35 -28.11
N ILE A 40 -52.77 57.16 -29.42
CA ILE A 40 -52.07 56.12 -30.18
C ILE A 40 -50.57 56.35 -30.12
N SER A 41 -50.09 57.58 -30.29
CA SER A 41 -48.67 57.94 -30.22
C SER A 41 -48.06 57.61 -28.84
N ARG A 42 -48.80 57.88 -27.76
CA ARG A 42 -48.41 57.49 -26.39
C ARG A 42 -48.41 55.98 -26.20
N MET A 43 -49.40 55.26 -26.73
CA MET A 43 -49.44 53.79 -26.69
C MET A 43 -48.28 53.17 -27.47
N VAL A 44 -47.98 53.66 -28.67
CA VAL A 44 -46.85 53.21 -29.48
C VAL A 44 -45.54 53.47 -28.76
N SER A 45 -45.36 54.66 -28.19
CA SER A 45 -44.14 55.01 -27.42
C SER A 45 -43.97 54.10 -26.19
N THR A 46 -45.06 53.79 -25.49
CA THR A 46 -45.06 52.86 -24.35
C THR A 46 -44.76 51.43 -24.81
N SER A 47 -45.37 50.99 -25.92
CA SER A 47 -45.14 49.66 -26.51
C SER A 47 -43.69 49.48 -26.94
N GLN A 48 -43.09 50.47 -27.61
CA GLN A 48 -41.68 50.44 -28.02
C GLN A 48 -40.73 50.41 -26.82
N ARG A 49 -41.05 51.11 -25.72
CA ARG A 49 -40.27 50.99 -24.48
C ARG A 49 -40.36 49.59 -23.89
N ASN A 50 -41.57 49.03 -23.82
CA ASN A 50 -41.79 47.69 -23.28
C ASN A 50 -41.10 46.63 -24.14
N GLU A 51 -41.12 46.77 -25.47
CA GLU A 51 -40.39 45.91 -26.40
C GLU A 51 -38.88 45.98 -26.17
N LYS A 52 -38.31 47.18 -26.06
CA LYS A 52 -36.86 47.33 -25.75
C LYS A 52 -36.48 46.69 -24.43
N LEU A 53 -37.29 46.90 -23.38
CA LEU A 53 -37.08 46.28 -22.08
C LEU A 53 -37.22 44.75 -22.13
N ALA A 54 -38.18 44.24 -22.92
CA ALA A 54 -38.36 42.81 -23.11
C ALA A 54 -37.17 42.18 -23.86
N ASN A 55 -36.66 42.84 -24.91
CA ASN A 55 -35.49 42.40 -25.65
C ASN A 55 -34.24 42.40 -24.75
N GLN A 56 -34.02 43.46 -23.97
CA GLN A 56 -32.91 43.51 -23.00
C GLN A 56 -32.98 42.37 -21.98
N ARG A 57 -34.16 42.11 -21.41
CA ARG A 57 -34.35 40.97 -20.49
C ARG A 57 -34.11 39.63 -21.18
N SER A 58 -34.54 39.49 -22.44
CA SER A 58 -34.31 38.28 -23.22
C SER A 58 -32.82 38.02 -23.42
N ASP A 59 -32.05 39.06 -23.76
CA ASP A 59 -30.60 38.97 -23.93
C ASP A 59 -29.91 38.64 -22.59
N GLU A 60 -30.32 39.26 -21.50
CA GLU A 60 -29.83 38.95 -20.15
C GLU A 60 -30.13 37.50 -19.75
N TYR A 61 -31.34 37.00 -19.99
CA TYR A 61 -31.71 35.61 -19.71
C TYR A 61 -30.92 34.64 -20.60
N GLN A 62 -30.71 34.97 -21.88
CA GLN A 62 -29.90 34.16 -22.77
C GLN A 62 -28.44 34.08 -22.30
N SER A 63 -27.87 35.20 -21.81
CA SER A 63 -26.53 35.22 -21.21
C SER A 63 -26.47 34.34 -19.96
N GLN A 64 -27.42 34.50 -19.03
CA GLN A 64 -27.47 33.70 -17.80
C GLN A 64 -27.63 32.20 -18.08
N VAL A 65 -28.46 31.82 -19.06
CA VAL A 65 -28.62 30.42 -19.45
C VAL A 65 -27.31 29.86 -19.99
N THR A 66 -26.57 30.63 -20.78
CA THR A 66 -25.27 30.21 -21.34
C THR A 66 -24.24 30.06 -20.22
N GLU A 67 -24.15 31.02 -19.31
CA GLU A 67 -23.26 30.95 -18.13
C GLU A 67 -23.60 29.75 -17.23
N LEU A 68 -24.88 29.46 -17.01
CA LEU A 68 -25.33 28.30 -16.25
C LEU A 68 -24.97 26.98 -16.96
N GLN A 69 -25.07 26.93 -18.29
CA GLN A 69 -24.66 25.77 -19.08
C GLN A 69 -23.14 25.55 -18.98
N ASP A 70 -22.34 26.61 -19.09
CA ASP A 70 -20.87 26.55 -18.99
C ASP A 70 -20.42 26.16 -17.56
N ALA A 71 -21.08 26.71 -16.54
CA ALA A 71 -20.85 26.34 -15.14
C ALA A 71 -21.18 24.86 -14.90
N ASN A 72 -22.31 24.37 -15.41
CA ASN A 72 -22.68 22.95 -15.31
C ASN A 72 -21.70 22.05 -16.07
N ALA A 73 -21.25 22.44 -17.26
CA ALA A 73 -20.24 21.70 -18.01
C ALA A 73 -18.91 21.60 -17.25
N THR A 74 -18.50 22.69 -16.59
CA THR A 74 -17.31 22.73 -15.74
C THR A 74 -17.46 21.86 -14.50
N LEU A 75 -18.61 21.91 -13.82
CA LEU A 75 -18.91 21.06 -12.66
C LEU A 75 -18.89 19.59 -13.05
N MET A 76 -19.50 19.20 -14.16
CA MET A 76 -19.45 17.83 -14.67
C MET A 76 -18.03 17.38 -14.98
N LYS A 77 -17.21 18.23 -15.60
CA LYS A 77 -15.80 17.91 -15.87
C LYS A 77 -15.02 17.68 -14.57
N ASN A 78 -15.25 18.51 -13.55
CA ASN A 78 -14.61 18.38 -12.25
C ASN A 78 -15.08 17.11 -11.52
N LEU A 79 -16.38 16.79 -11.56
CA LEU A 79 -16.93 15.56 -11.01
C LEU A 79 -16.33 14.31 -11.67
N ASN A 80 -16.21 14.31 -12.99
CA ASN A 80 -15.57 13.21 -13.72
C ASN A 80 -14.10 13.05 -13.35
N SER A 81 -13.37 14.17 -13.24
CA SER A 81 -11.97 14.18 -12.82
C SER A 81 -11.80 13.68 -11.38
N PHE A 82 -12.71 14.07 -10.49
CA PHE A 82 -12.75 13.60 -9.11
C PHE A 82 -13.07 12.11 -9.02
N ALA A 83 -14.06 11.62 -9.79
CA ALA A 83 -14.40 10.20 -9.83
C ALA A 83 -13.22 9.36 -10.36
N ALA A 84 -12.54 9.82 -11.41
CA ALA A 84 -11.35 9.17 -11.94
C ALA A 84 -10.20 9.15 -10.91
N LEU A 85 -9.92 10.28 -10.26
CA LEU A 85 -8.89 10.37 -9.22
C LEU A 85 -9.23 9.51 -8.00
N SER A 86 -10.49 9.48 -7.58
CA SER A 86 -10.96 8.63 -6.49
C SER A 86 -10.78 7.15 -6.84
N SER A 87 -11.14 6.74 -8.05
CA SER A 87 -10.93 5.36 -8.53
C SER A 87 -9.44 4.99 -8.53
N GLN A 88 -8.58 5.86 -9.06
CA GLN A 88 -7.13 5.66 -9.07
C GLN A 88 -6.55 5.58 -7.66
N ASN A 89 -7.02 6.42 -6.73
CA ASN A 89 -6.61 6.36 -5.33
C ASN A 89 -7.02 5.05 -4.67
N SER A 90 -8.25 4.57 -4.90
CA SER A 90 -8.69 3.26 -4.42
C SER A 90 -7.85 2.12 -4.99
N GLU A 91 -7.49 2.17 -6.28
CA GLU A 91 -6.60 1.18 -6.90
C GLU A 91 -5.20 1.20 -6.28
N ASN A 92 -4.64 2.38 -6.04
CA ASN A 92 -3.34 2.53 -5.38
C ASN A 92 -3.37 2.03 -3.94
N ILE A 93 -4.46 2.27 -3.20
CA ILE A 93 -4.65 1.73 -1.85
C ILE A 93 -4.69 0.20 -1.90
N ASN A 94 -5.42 -0.41 -2.84
CA ASN A 94 -5.48 -1.86 -2.98
C ASN A 94 -4.09 -2.44 -3.29
N LYS A 95 -3.35 -1.87 -4.26
CA LYS A 95 -1.97 -2.29 -4.56
C LYS A 95 -1.04 -2.17 -3.35
N THR A 96 -1.22 -1.12 -2.55
CA THR A 96 -0.45 -0.92 -1.32
C THR A 96 -0.83 -1.97 -0.28
N MET A 97 -2.12 -2.30 -0.14
CA MET A 97 -2.60 -3.34 0.76
C MET A 97 -2.06 -4.72 0.37
N ASP A 98 -2.09 -5.07 -0.91
CA ASP A 98 -1.54 -6.35 -1.42
C ASP A 98 -0.02 -6.44 -1.18
N ALA A 99 0.69 -5.31 -1.33
CA ALA A 99 2.12 -5.26 -1.01
C ALA A 99 2.38 -5.43 0.49
N LEU A 100 1.56 -4.81 1.35
CA LEU A 100 1.62 -4.96 2.80
C LEU A 100 1.30 -6.39 3.24
N GLU A 101 0.27 -7.01 2.68
CA GLU A 101 -0.10 -8.40 2.99
C GLU A 101 1.05 -9.37 2.63
N ARG A 102 1.66 -9.20 1.45
CA ARG A 102 2.85 -9.99 1.08
C ARG A 102 4.00 -9.79 2.07
N LYS A 103 4.23 -8.55 2.52
CA LYS A 103 5.28 -8.25 3.50
C LYS A 103 4.97 -8.81 4.88
N GLU A 104 3.72 -8.78 5.32
CA GLU A 104 3.28 -9.37 6.58
C GLU A 104 3.47 -10.89 6.55
N LYS A 105 3.09 -11.55 5.46
CA LYS A 105 3.31 -13.00 5.29
C LYS A 105 4.81 -13.35 5.34
N GLN A 106 5.66 -12.55 4.70
CA GLN A 106 7.11 -12.72 4.74
C GLN A 106 7.64 -12.56 6.18
N LEU A 107 7.23 -11.50 6.89
CA LEU A 107 7.63 -11.27 8.28
C LEU A 107 7.19 -12.42 9.18
N LYS A 108 5.96 -12.90 9.02
CA LYS A 108 5.44 -14.06 9.74
C LYS A 108 6.29 -15.31 9.48
N GLY A 109 6.65 -15.59 8.22
CA GLY A 109 7.53 -16.71 7.89
C GLY A 109 8.89 -16.64 8.57
N VAL A 110 9.50 -15.45 8.62
CA VAL A 110 10.77 -15.21 9.34
C VAL A 110 10.58 -15.41 10.85
N THR A 111 9.54 -14.84 11.45
CA THR A 111 9.25 -14.97 12.88
C THR A 111 9.01 -16.43 13.28
N ASP A 112 8.20 -17.16 12.51
CA ASP A 112 7.90 -18.57 12.78
C ASP A 112 9.17 -19.44 12.67
N ALA A 113 10.04 -19.15 11.71
CA ALA A 113 11.30 -19.86 11.55
C ALA A 113 12.27 -19.60 12.71
N VAL A 114 12.38 -18.35 13.19
CA VAL A 114 13.19 -18.02 14.38
C VAL A 114 12.64 -18.72 15.63
N ALA A 115 11.33 -18.69 15.85
CA ALA A 115 10.72 -19.36 16.99
C ALA A 115 10.90 -20.90 16.94
N SER A 116 10.74 -21.49 15.76
CA SER A 116 11.01 -22.92 15.53
C SER A 116 12.47 -23.26 15.80
N ASN A 117 13.38 -22.33 15.49
CA ASN A 117 14.79 -22.51 15.75
C ASN A 117 15.11 -22.58 17.25
N ASP A 118 14.65 -21.59 18.01
CA ASP A 118 14.88 -21.54 19.45
C ASP A 118 14.26 -22.75 20.16
N SER A 119 13.08 -23.17 19.72
CA SER A 119 12.43 -24.39 20.19
C SER A 119 13.29 -25.64 19.94
N THR A 120 13.90 -25.73 18.75
CA THR A 120 14.79 -26.85 18.39
C THR A 120 16.04 -26.86 19.25
N ALA A 121 16.65 -25.70 19.51
CA ALA A 121 17.82 -25.58 20.38
C ALA A 121 17.49 -26.04 21.82
N VAL A 122 16.32 -25.67 22.35
CA VAL A 122 15.86 -26.13 23.68
C VAL A 122 15.71 -27.66 23.69
N VAL A 123 15.05 -28.25 22.69
CA VAL A 123 14.88 -29.71 22.59
C VAL A 123 16.22 -30.44 22.53
N ILE A 124 17.17 -29.93 21.73
CA ILE A 124 18.51 -30.52 21.61
C ILE A 124 19.25 -30.41 22.95
N LEU A 125 19.17 -29.26 23.63
CA LEU A 125 19.78 -29.06 24.95
C LEU A 125 19.23 -30.06 25.98
N THR A 126 17.90 -30.22 26.04
CA THR A 126 17.25 -31.17 26.94
C THR A 126 17.67 -32.60 26.64
N ASN A 127 17.64 -33.01 25.37
CA ASN A 127 18.08 -34.34 24.94
C ASN A 127 19.55 -34.59 25.28
N ALA A 128 20.43 -33.61 25.04
CA ALA A 128 21.84 -33.70 25.35
C ALA A 128 22.08 -33.87 26.86
N LYS A 129 21.40 -33.10 27.71
CA LYS A 129 21.49 -33.24 29.16
C LYS A 129 20.93 -34.57 29.67
N GLN A 130 19.86 -35.08 29.06
CA GLN A 130 19.29 -36.37 29.42
C GLN A 130 20.22 -37.55 29.08
N VAL A 131 20.90 -37.51 27.93
CA VAL A 131 21.73 -38.63 27.46
C VAL A 131 23.17 -38.56 28.00
N LEU A 132 23.76 -37.36 28.08
CA LEU A 132 25.15 -37.18 28.53
C LEU A 132 25.27 -36.94 30.05
N GLY A 133 24.14 -36.73 30.74
CA GLY A 133 24.09 -36.43 32.15
C GLY A 133 24.28 -34.94 32.47
N GLU A 134 23.93 -34.56 33.70
CA GLU A 134 23.87 -33.16 34.14
C GLU A 134 25.25 -32.46 34.13
N ASN A 135 26.31 -33.24 34.41
CA ASN A 135 27.70 -32.78 34.44
C ASN A 135 28.33 -32.57 33.05
N ALA A 136 27.64 -32.92 31.97
CA ALA A 136 28.14 -32.71 30.62
C ALA A 136 28.23 -31.20 30.29
N LYS A 137 29.33 -30.80 29.64
CA LYS A 137 29.57 -29.41 29.20
C LYS A 137 28.78 -29.12 27.93
N VAL A 138 27.47 -28.95 28.11
CA VAL A 138 26.51 -28.55 27.09
C VAL A 138 26.11 -27.10 27.34
N GLY A 139 26.19 -26.26 26.30
CA GLY A 139 25.77 -24.86 26.34
C GLY A 139 25.04 -24.45 25.08
N VAL A 140 24.35 -23.30 25.13
CA VAL A 140 23.71 -22.69 23.96
C VAL A 140 24.47 -21.42 23.61
N SER A 141 24.87 -21.28 22.36
CA SER A 141 25.56 -20.11 21.82
C SER A 141 25.04 -19.86 20.40
N ASP A 142 24.57 -18.63 20.15
CA ASP A 142 24.06 -18.16 18.86
C ASP A 142 22.97 -19.08 18.26
N GLY A 143 22.03 -19.52 19.08
CA GLY A 143 20.95 -20.44 18.67
C GLY A 143 21.42 -21.85 18.30
N SER A 144 22.67 -22.19 18.60
CA SER A 144 23.24 -23.52 18.41
C SER A 144 23.57 -24.16 19.76
N VAL A 145 23.42 -25.48 19.86
CA VAL A 145 23.81 -26.23 21.06
C VAL A 145 25.22 -26.77 20.88
N VAL A 146 26.14 -26.41 21.76
CA VAL A 146 27.54 -26.85 21.74
C VAL A 146 27.74 -27.86 22.86
N ILE A 147 28.18 -29.06 22.47
CA ILE A 147 28.64 -30.10 23.39
C ILE A 147 30.16 -30.14 23.29
N SER A 148 30.86 -29.93 24.40
CA SER A 148 32.32 -29.83 24.41
C SER A 148 32.94 -30.82 25.38
N GLU A 149 34.10 -31.39 25.03
CA GLU A 149 34.93 -32.10 25.99
C GLU A 149 36.42 -31.94 25.66
N LYS A 150 37.29 -32.15 26.65
CA LYS A 150 38.75 -31.98 26.48
C LYS A 150 39.31 -32.96 25.45
N LEU A 151 40.35 -32.53 24.73
CA LEU A 151 40.97 -33.34 23.67
C LEU A 151 41.59 -34.64 24.23
N ASP A 152 42.22 -34.57 25.40
CA ASP A 152 42.82 -35.72 26.12
C ASP A 152 41.83 -36.84 26.47
N TYR A 153 40.54 -36.53 26.52
CA TYR A 153 39.50 -37.53 26.75
C TYR A 153 39.29 -38.42 25.51
N PHE A 154 39.40 -37.81 24.32
CA PHE A 154 39.22 -38.51 23.05
C PHE A 154 40.51 -39.18 22.59
N PHE A 155 41.64 -38.48 22.64
CA PHE A 155 42.90 -38.95 22.10
C PHE A 155 43.92 -39.05 23.23
N THR A 156 44.68 -40.15 23.27
CA THR A 156 45.73 -40.33 24.28
C THR A 156 46.73 -39.16 24.20
N ASP A 157 46.93 -38.47 25.32
CA ASP A 157 47.72 -37.23 25.43
C ASP A 157 47.27 -36.07 24.53
N GLY A 158 46.03 -36.10 24.02
CA GLY A 158 45.49 -35.10 23.11
C GLY A 158 46.07 -35.18 21.68
N VAL A 159 46.97 -36.14 21.44
CA VAL A 159 47.70 -36.31 20.18
C VAL A 159 47.19 -37.54 19.44
N GLY A 160 47.05 -37.41 18.12
CA GLY A 160 46.65 -38.51 17.23
C GLY A 160 45.17 -38.46 16.82
N VAL A 161 44.74 -39.51 16.12
CA VAL A 161 43.45 -39.56 15.39
C VAL A 161 42.56 -40.72 15.80
N ASN A 162 43.04 -41.61 16.67
CA ASN A 162 42.32 -42.81 17.10
C ASN A 162 41.66 -42.53 18.47
N PRO A 163 40.32 -42.52 18.54
CA PRO A 163 39.64 -42.27 19.80
C PRO A 163 39.81 -43.43 20.81
N SER A 164 39.93 -43.07 22.08
CA SER A 164 40.02 -43.97 23.24
C SER A 164 38.76 -44.83 23.38
N SER A 165 38.88 -45.98 24.04
CA SER A 165 37.73 -46.85 24.37
C SER A 165 36.68 -46.13 25.21
N GLU A 166 37.13 -45.27 26.11
CA GLU A 166 36.34 -44.49 27.05
C GLU A 166 35.51 -43.42 26.32
N SER A 167 36.08 -42.81 25.28
CA SER A 167 35.41 -41.79 24.48
C SER A 167 34.31 -42.35 23.58
N LYS A 168 34.34 -43.64 23.22
CA LYS A 168 33.30 -44.27 22.38
C LYS A 168 31.91 -44.17 22.99
N GLY A 169 31.77 -44.30 24.30
CA GLY A 169 30.49 -44.16 24.99
C GLY A 169 29.94 -42.73 24.89
N TRP A 170 30.82 -41.73 24.96
CA TRP A 170 30.42 -40.33 24.75
C TRP A 170 30.00 -40.09 23.30
N ILE A 171 30.74 -40.62 22.33
CA ILE A 171 30.41 -40.50 20.90
C ILE A 171 29.07 -41.18 20.59
N GLU A 172 28.80 -42.36 21.16
CA GLU A 172 27.51 -43.05 21.04
C GLU A 172 26.37 -42.19 21.59
N ASN A 173 26.56 -41.57 22.75
CA ASN A 173 25.57 -40.69 23.37
C ASN A 173 25.30 -39.45 22.52
N VAL A 174 26.33 -38.85 21.93
CA VAL A 174 26.15 -37.74 20.98
C VAL A 174 25.44 -38.22 19.71
N ALA A 175 25.72 -39.43 19.23
CA ALA A 175 25.01 -40.01 18.08
C ALA A 175 23.51 -40.21 18.37
N LYS A 176 23.13 -40.61 19.59
CA LYS A 176 21.72 -40.68 20.02
C LYS A 176 21.05 -39.31 19.95
N VAL A 177 21.72 -38.25 20.39
CA VAL A 177 21.22 -36.87 20.27
C VAL A 177 21.08 -36.46 18.80
N ALA A 178 22.06 -36.81 17.95
CA ALA A 178 22.02 -36.53 16.51
C ALA A 178 20.87 -37.23 15.78
N ASN A 179 20.60 -38.49 16.13
CA ASN A 179 19.53 -39.27 15.53
C ASN A 179 18.14 -38.86 16.04
N ALA A 180 18.03 -38.44 17.31
CA ALA A 180 16.79 -37.87 17.86
C ALA A 180 16.41 -36.52 17.23
N ASN A 181 17.39 -35.79 16.67
CA ASN A 181 17.18 -34.46 16.09
C ASN A 181 17.60 -34.44 14.61
N PRO A 182 16.81 -35.04 13.70
CA PRO A 182 17.22 -35.25 12.31
C PRO A 182 17.37 -33.95 11.49
N LYS A 183 16.75 -32.85 11.93
CA LYS A 183 16.72 -31.58 11.21
C LYS A 183 17.95 -30.68 11.47
N SER A 184 18.82 -31.05 12.42
CA SER A 184 19.99 -30.23 12.76
C SER A 184 21.19 -30.56 11.89
N VAL A 185 21.93 -29.54 11.48
CA VAL A 185 23.28 -29.66 10.94
C VAL A 185 24.25 -29.84 12.11
N ILE A 186 25.25 -30.70 11.95
CA ILE A 186 26.19 -31.07 13.01
C ILE A 186 27.58 -30.65 12.55
N THR A 187 28.18 -29.71 13.28
CA THR A 187 29.56 -29.27 13.03
C THR A 187 30.46 -29.84 14.11
N ILE A 188 31.46 -30.62 13.70
CA ILE A 188 32.47 -31.21 14.58
C ILE A 188 33.72 -30.35 14.44
N ALA A 189 34.06 -29.61 15.48
CA ALA A 189 35.22 -28.75 15.53
C ALA A 189 36.27 -29.33 16.49
N SER A 190 37.48 -29.58 16.01
CA SER A 190 38.63 -29.80 16.89
C SER A 190 39.36 -28.47 17.08
N LEU A 191 39.50 -28.05 18.33
CA LEU A 191 40.19 -26.83 18.73
C LEU A 191 41.59 -27.18 19.20
N ASN A 192 42.59 -26.59 18.55
CA ASN A 192 43.99 -26.83 18.83
C ASN A 192 44.71 -25.49 19.07
N ILE A 193 45.60 -25.42 20.07
CA ILE A 193 46.35 -24.21 20.45
C ILE A 193 47.67 -24.08 19.67
N THR A 194 48.26 -25.20 19.24
CA THR A 194 49.58 -25.27 18.60
C THR A 194 49.60 -24.74 17.16
N GLY A 195 48.42 -24.44 16.58
CA GLY A 195 48.29 -24.04 15.18
C GLY A 195 48.35 -25.21 14.19
N GLU A 196 48.46 -26.45 14.67
CA GLU A 196 48.48 -27.67 13.85
C GLU A 196 47.08 -28.05 13.33
N MET A 197 46.54 -27.24 12.42
CA MET A 197 45.19 -27.39 11.88
C MET A 197 44.98 -28.72 11.13
N ASN A 198 46.03 -29.33 10.58
CA ASN A 198 45.94 -30.60 9.89
C ASN A 198 45.54 -31.74 10.84
N ILE A 199 46.16 -31.81 12.02
CA ILE A 199 45.82 -32.84 13.02
C ILE A 199 44.41 -32.59 13.55
N ALA A 200 44.06 -31.34 13.83
CA ALA A 200 42.72 -30.97 14.26
C ALA A 200 41.64 -31.39 13.24
N LEU A 201 41.88 -31.20 11.94
CA LEU A 201 40.95 -31.61 10.90
C LEU A 201 40.83 -33.13 10.81
N GLN A 202 41.95 -33.86 10.93
CA GLN A 202 41.96 -35.32 10.93
C GLN A 202 41.21 -35.88 12.14
N GLN A 203 41.38 -35.29 13.32
CA GLN A 203 40.64 -35.63 14.54
C GLN A 203 39.13 -35.42 14.36
N ALA A 204 38.71 -34.26 13.87
CA ALA A 204 37.30 -33.98 13.60
C ALA A 204 36.72 -34.96 12.58
N THR A 205 37.48 -35.29 11.53
CA THR A 205 37.08 -36.25 10.48
C THR A 205 37.00 -37.69 10.99
N ALA A 206 37.89 -38.08 11.91
CA ALA A 206 37.86 -39.40 12.54
C ALA A 206 36.57 -39.59 13.35
N ILE A 207 36.19 -38.59 14.16
CA ILE A 207 34.94 -38.60 14.92
C ILE A 207 33.73 -38.57 13.99
N ALA A 208 33.76 -37.75 12.93
CA ALA A 208 32.72 -37.73 11.90
C ALA A 208 32.53 -39.12 11.26
N SER A 209 33.63 -39.80 10.94
CA SER A 209 33.60 -41.13 10.33
C SER A 209 32.97 -42.17 11.25
N ILE A 210 33.23 -42.11 12.56
CA ILE A 210 32.62 -43.01 13.55
C ILE A 210 31.12 -42.75 13.66
N LEU A 211 30.70 -41.49 13.74
CA LEU A 211 29.27 -41.14 13.80
C LEU A 211 28.49 -41.66 12.57
N ILE A 212 29.10 -41.61 11.39
CA ILE A 212 28.47 -42.08 10.14
C ILE A 212 28.48 -43.62 10.07
N LYS A 213 29.64 -44.24 10.24
CA LYS A 213 29.84 -45.68 9.99
C LYS A 213 29.29 -46.56 11.10
N ASP A 214 29.55 -46.19 12.35
CA ASP A 214 29.26 -47.05 13.51
C ASP A 214 27.87 -46.75 14.10
N PHE A 215 27.41 -45.49 13.99
CA PHE A 215 26.16 -45.03 14.62
C PHE A 215 25.09 -44.53 13.63
N GLY A 216 25.34 -44.63 12.31
CA GLY A 216 24.34 -44.40 11.27
C GLY A 216 23.83 -42.96 11.15
N VAL A 217 24.58 -41.96 11.63
CA VAL A 217 24.21 -40.55 11.45
C VAL A 217 24.36 -40.19 9.97
N ASN A 218 23.35 -39.54 9.37
CA ASN A 218 23.44 -39.11 7.97
C ASN A 218 24.65 -38.18 7.78
N GLY A 219 25.56 -38.55 6.86
CA GLY A 219 26.78 -37.79 6.60
C GLY A 219 26.56 -36.45 5.90
N GLU A 220 25.46 -36.26 5.16
CA GLU A 220 25.16 -35.00 4.45
C GLU A 220 24.96 -33.81 5.39
N ARG A 221 24.67 -34.09 6.65
CA ARG A 221 24.43 -33.11 7.71
C ARG A 221 25.59 -32.97 8.68
N ILE A 222 26.73 -33.64 8.43
CA ILE A 222 27.94 -33.52 9.24
C ILE A 222 29.00 -32.70 8.51
N VAL A 223 29.57 -31.72 9.22
CA VAL A 223 30.68 -30.90 8.74
C VAL A 223 31.82 -31.01 9.75
N ALA A 224 33.00 -31.44 9.30
CA ALA A 224 34.21 -31.47 10.12
C ALA A 224 35.04 -30.21 9.86
N VAL A 225 35.49 -29.54 10.92
CA VAL A 225 36.28 -28.31 10.85
C VAL A 225 37.44 -28.35 11.84
N ALA A 226 38.55 -27.70 11.49
CA ALA A 226 39.61 -27.34 12.42
C ALA A 226 39.43 -25.87 12.82
N GLN A 227 39.59 -25.57 14.10
CA GLN A 227 39.53 -24.20 14.61
C GLN A 227 40.71 -23.93 15.53
N ASP A 228 41.15 -22.68 15.56
CA ASP A 228 42.13 -22.22 16.56
C ASP A 228 41.45 -22.17 17.93
N GLY A 229 42.00 -22.92 18.87
CA GLY A 229 41.53 -23.00 20.25
C GLY A 229 41.89 -21.78 21.10
N GLY A 230 42.77 -20.91 20.61
CA GLY A 230 43.34 -19.79 21.35
C GLY A 230 44.13 -20.28 22.56
N LEU A 231 43.45 -20.46 23.70
CA LEU A 231 44.04 -20.95 24.95
C LEU A 231 43.43 -22.28 25.44
N ARG A 232 42.59 -22.96 24.63
CA ARG A 232 41.91 -24.19 25.04
C ARG A 232 41.91 -25.25 23.94
N GLU A 233 42.29 -26.48 24.30
CA GLU A 233 42.15 -27.65 23.42
C GLU A 233 40.90 -28.44 23.79
N SER A 234 40.01 -28.61 22.82
CA SER A 234 38.75 -29.34 23.04
C SER A 234 38.16 -29.82 21.72
N LEU A 235 37.41 -30.91 21.79
CA LEU A 235 36.52 -31.30 20.72
C LEU A 235 35.14 -30.72 21.02
N GLN A 236 34.55 -30.04 20.03
CA GLN A 236 33.22 -29.47 20.12
C GLN A 236 32.33 -30.06 19.04
N ILE A 237 31.16 -30.53 19.44
CA ILE A 237 30.09 -30.94 18.53
C ILE A 237 28.96 -29.92 18.67
N LYS A 238 28.79 -29.14 17.61
CA LYS A 238 27.81 -28.07 17.53
C LYS A 238 26.61 -28.53 16.72
N PHE A 239 25.45 -28.55 17.36
CA PHE A 239 24.17 -28.77 16.72
C PHE A 239 23.58 -27.44 16.31
N GLN A 240 23.42 -27.27 15.01
CA GLN A 240 22.96 -26.04 14.40
C GLN A 240 21.66 -26.27 13.64
N PRO A 241 20.87 -25.21 13.50
CA PRO A 241 19.72 -25.21 12.61
C PRO A 241 20.22 -25.18 11.16
N ASP A 242 19.39 -25.61 10.22
CA ASP A 242 19.71 -25.45 8.81
C ASP A 242 19.57 -23.98 8.39
N TYR A 243 20.64 -23.21 8.58
CA TYR A 243 20.69 -21.81 8.18
C TYR A 243 20.55 -21.65 6.66
N LYS A 244 20.98 -22.63 5.86
CA LYS A 244 20.85 -22.56 4.40
C LYS A 244 19.38 -22.59 4.01
N ALA A 245 18.61 -23.52 4.57
CA ALA A 245 17.16 -23.56 4.38
C ALA A 245 16.47 -22.26 4.85
N PHE A 246 16.93 -21.67 5.96
CA PHE A 246 16.42 -20.38 6.43
C PHE A 246 16.69 -19.25 5.41
N TYR A 247 17.93 -19.15 4.91
CA TYR A 247 18.29 -18.14 3.90
C TYR A 247 17.54 -18.35 2.57
N ASP A 248 17.36 -19.60 2.15
CA ASP A 248 16.61 -19.92 0.93
C ASP A 248 15.13 -19.56 1.07
N MET A 249 14.52 -19.77 2.23
CA MET A 249 13.16 -19.29 2.54
C MET A 249 13.08 -17.76 2.52
N ALA A 250 13.98 -17.09 3.25
CA ALA A 250 14.02 -15.64 3.32
C ALA A 250 14.24 -14.98 1.95
N LYS A 251 14.99 -15.63 1.05
CA LYS A 251 15.27 -15.15 -0.32
C LYS A 251 14.17 -15.55 -1.32
N GLY A 252 13.59 -16.73 -1.19
CA GLY A 252 12.47 -17.21 -2.01
C GLY A 252 11.27 -16.28 -1.90
N ASP A 253 11.00 -15.78 -0.70
CA ASP A 253 9.94 -14.81 -0.41
C ASP A 253 10.24 -13.38 -0.92
N VAL A 254 11.48 -13.09 -1.35
CA VAL A 254 11.86 -11.78 -1.93
C VAL A 254 11.73 -11.77 -3.45
N LYS A 255 11.70 -12.94 -4.11
CA LYS A 255 11.61 -13.05 -5.57
C LYS A 255 10.19 -13.01 -6.14
N ASN A 256 9.16 -13.04 -5.30
CA ASN A 256 7.73 -12.95 -5.65
C ASN A 256 7.09 -11.70 -5.05
#